data_AF-A0A5K0XN11-F1
#
_entry.id   AF-A0A5K0XN11-F1
#
_cell.length_a   1.000
_cell.length_b   1.000
_cell.length_c   1.000
_cell.angle_alpha   90.00
_cell.angle_beta   90.00
_cell.angle_gamma   90.00
#
_symmetry.space_group_name_H-M   'P 1'
#
loop_
_entity.id
_entity.type
_entity.pdbx_description
1 polymer ?
#
loop_
_entity_poly.entity_id
_entity_poly.type
_entity_poly.pdbx_seq_one_letter_code
_entity_poly.pdbx_strand_id
1 'polypeptide(L)' 'VWASKWNERAYFSTRKVKLDHDSLCMAVLVQEIISADYAFVIHTTNPSSSDPSEIYAE' A
#
# COMPACT_ATOMS: atom_id res chain seq x y z
N VAL A 1 10.31 -8.19 -7.54
CA VAL A 1 9.22 -8.01 -6.53
C VAL A 1 9.63 -8.60 -5.20
N TRP A 2 9.84 -9.90 -5.04
CA TRP A 2 10.25 -10.50 -3.75
C TRP A 2 11.48 -9.85 -3.09
N ALA A 3 12.51 -9.53 -3.88
CA ALA A 3 13.71 -8.85 -3.36
C ALA A 3 13.41 -7.51 -2.65
N SER A 4 12.27 -6.85 -2.92
CA SER A 4 11.92 -5.57 -2.29
C SER A 4 11.69 -5.70 -0.78
N LYS A 5 11.42 -6.91 -0.28
CA LYS A 5 11.32 -7.23 1.15
C LYS A 5 12.59 -6.84 1.92
N TRP A 6 13.76 -6.92 1.29
CA TRP A 6 15.06 -6.64 1.93
C TRP A 6 15.60 -5.23 1.68
N ASN A 7 14.79 -4.30 1.14
CA ASN A 7 15.22 -2.91 1.09
C ASN A 7 15.31 -2.32 2.51
N GLU A 8 16.14 -1.29 2.69
CA GLU A 8 16.41 -0.71 4.02
C GLU A 8 15.11 -0.27 4.71
N ARG A 9 14.21 0.39 3.96
CA ARG A 9 12.93 0.87 4.49
C ARG A 9 12.07 -0.26 5.04
N ALA A 10 11.89 -1.34 4.29
CA ALA A 10 11.10 -2.50 4.68
C ALA A 10 11.75 -3.22 5.87
N TYR A 11 13.06 -3.44 5.83
CA TYR A 11 13.80 -4.09 6.91
C TYR A 11 13.69 -3.34 8.24
N PHE A 12 13.93 -2.02 8.24
CA PHE A 12 13.79 -1.21 9.46
C PHE A 12 12.34 -1.08 9.92
N SER A 13 11.38 -1.02 8.99
CA SER A 13 9.96 -0.95 9.34
C SER A 13 9.47 -2.23 10.04
N THR A 14 9.88 -3.42 9.55
CA THR A 14 9.53 -4.69 10.20
C THR A 14 10.15 -4.82 11.58
N ARG A 15 11.40 -4.36 11.76
CA ARG A 15 12.06 -4.33 13.07
C ARG A 15 11.36 -3.40 14.06
N LYS A 16 10.93 -2.21 13.62
CA LYS A 16 10.22 -1.23 14.46
C LYS A 16 8.95 -1.82 15.07
N VAL A 17 8.21 -2.63 14.31
CA VAL A 17 6.99 -3.30 14.77
C VAL A 17 7.22 -4.70 15.35
N LYS A 18 8.49 -5.09 15.57
CA LYS A 18 8.90 -6.40 16.11
C LYS A 18 8.37 -7.60 15.30
N LEU A 19 8.19 -7.42 14.00
CA LEU A 19 7.82 -8.50 13.09
C LEU A 19 9.07 -9.28 12.68
N ASP A 20 9.01 -10.61 12.86
CA ASP A 20 10.09 -11.49 12.41
C ASP A 20 10.16 -11.50 10.89
N HIS A 21 11.33 -11.18 10.35
CA HIS A 21 11.50 -11.03 8.92
C HIS A 21 11.29 -12.34 8.18
N ASP A 22 11.59 -13.49 8.80
CA ASP A 22 11.40 -14.81 8.19
C ASP A 22 9.92 -15.20 8.06
N SER A 23 9.06 -14.62 8.90
CA SER A 23 7.61 -14.82 8.85
C SER A 23 6.90 -14.04 7.72
N LEU A 24 7.57 -13.08 7.08
CA LEU A 24 6.97 -12.23 6.05
C LEU A 24 6.82 -12.97 4.72
N CYS A 25 5.57 -13.23 4.31
CA CYS A 25 5.22 -13.82 3.02
C CYS A 25 4.84 -12.74 1.98
N MET A 26 5.14 -12.97 0.70
CA MET A 26 4.80 -12.04 -0.39
C MET A 26 4.20 -12.78 -1.59
N ALA A 27 3.00 -12.40 -2.00
CA ALA A 27 2.40 -12.80 -3.26
C ALA A 27 2.68 -11.75 -4.36
N VAL A 28 2.67 -12.17 -5.62
CA VAL A 28 2.83 -11.26 -6.77
C VAL A 28 1.52 -11.29 -7.56
N LEU A 29 0.86 -10.13 -7.65
CA LEU A 29 -0.26 -9.92 -8.55
C LEU A 29 0.29 -9.47 -9.91
N VAL A 30 -0.10 -10.17 -10.97
CA VAL A 30 0.21 -9.77 -12.36
C VAL A 30 -1.09 -9.28 -12.98
N GLN A 31 -1.10 -8.01 -13.39
CA GLN A 31 -2.26 -7.33 -13.93
C GLN A 31 -1.90 -6.67 -15.25
N GLU A 32 -2.83 -6.66 -16.20
CA GLU A 32 -2.68 -5.96 -17.48
C GLU A 32 -2.63 -4.44 -17.25
N ILE A 33 -1.78 -3.75 -18.03
CA ILE A 33 -1.66 -2.29 -17.95
C ILE A 33 -2.83 -1.66 -18.70
N ILE A 34 -3.51 -0.73 -18.03
CA ILE A 34 -4.56 0.10 -18.62
C ILE A 34 -3.98 1.46 -19.00
N SER A 35 -4.10 1.83 -20.27
CA SER A 35 -3.71 3.16 -20.77
C SER A 35 -4.83 4.17 -20.52
N ALA A 36 -4.99 4.59 -19.27
CA ALA A 36 -6.01 5.56 -18.90
C ALA A 36 -5.53 7.01 -19.09
N ASP A 37 -6.42 7.88 -19.55
CA ASP A 37 -6.17 9.34 -19.63
C ASP A 37 -6.08 9.97 -18.23
N TYR A 38 -6.72 9.35 -17.23
CA TYR A 38 -6.73 9.78 -15.84
C TYR A 38 -6.69 8.58 -14.88
N ALA A 39 -6.08 8.76 -13.69
CA ALA A 39 -6.05 7.80 -12.61
C ALA A 39 -6.22 8.52 -11.26
N PHE A 40 -7.03 7.95 -10.36
CA PHE A 40 -7.38 8.56 -9.07
C PHE A 40 -7.45 7.51 -7.96
N VAL A 41 -7.30 7.96 -6.72
CA VAL A 41 -7.61 7.21 -5.49
C VAL A 41 -8.87 7.81 -4.89
N ILE A 42 -9.85 6.97 -4.55
CA ILE A 42 -11.11 7.39 -3.94
C ILE A 42 -11.25 6.79 -2.56
N HIS A 43 -11.48 7.64 -1.57
CA HIS A 43 -11.80 7.28 -0.19
C HIS A 43 -13.30 7.47 0.07
N THR A 44 -13.97 6.44 0.58
CA THR A 44 -15.39 6.50 1.00
C THR A 44 -15.60 7.13 2.38
N THR A 45 -14.51 7.52 3.04
CA THR A 45 -14.49 8.26 4.29
C THR A 45 -13.31 9.19 4.19
N ASN A 46 -13.55 10.49 4.36
CA ASN A 46 -12.51 11.49 4.15
C ASN A 46 -11.35 11.27 5.14
N PRO A 47 -10.11 11.04 4.67
CA PRO A 47 -8.98 10.73 5.55
C PRO A 47 -8.55 11.91 6.45
N SER A 48 -8.94 13.14 6.11
CA SER A 48 -8.61 14.34 6.88
C SER A 48 -9.65 14.67 7.95
N SER A 49 -10.94 14.55 7.63
CA SER A 49 -12.05 14.85 8.56
C SER A 49 -12.57 13.62 9.30
N SER A 50 -12.29 12.42 8.79
CA SER A 50 -12.91 11.15 9.21
C SER A 50 -14.43 11.10 9.06
N ASP A 51 -15.02 12.00 8.25
CA ASP A 51 -16.46 12.03 8.00
C ASP A 51 -16.85 10.97 6.96
N PRO A 52 -17.71 9.99 7.30
CA PRO A 52 -18.17 8.96 6.37
C PRO A 52 -19.24 9.46 5.38
N SER A 53 -19.77 10.67 5.55
CA SER A 53 -20.71 11.31 4.62
C SER A 53 -20.02 12.04 3.46
N GLU A 54 -18.69 12.10 3.49
CA GLU A 54 -17.86 12.76 2.48
C GLU A 54 -17.07 11.73 1.66
N ILE A 55 -17.17 11.82 0.34
CA ILE A 55 -16.29 11.11 -0.59
C ILE A 55 -15.12 12.04 -0.93
N TYR A 56 -13.89 11.53 -0.79
CA TYR A 56 -12.67 12.25 -1.15
C TYR A 56 -11.97 11.55 -2.32
N ALA A 57 -11.60 12.29 -3.36
CA ALA A 57 -10.91 11.78 -4.55
C ALA A 57 -9.67 12.63 -4.84
N GLU A 58 -8.51 11.99 -5.02
CA GLU A 58 -7.22 12.62 -5.36
C GLU A 58 -6.48 11.87 -6.47
#